data_AF-A0AAD7U264-F1
#
_entry.id   AF-A0AAD7U264-F1
#
_cell.length_a   1.000
_cell.length_b   1.000
_cell.length_c   1.000
_cell.angle_alpha   90.00
_cell.angle_beta   90.00
_cell.angle_gamma   90.00
#
_symmetry.space_group_name_H-M   'P 1'
#
loop_
_entity.id
_entity.type
_entity.pdbx_description
1 polymer ?
#
loop_
_entity_poly.entity_id
_entity_poly.type
_entity_poly.pdbx_seq_one_letter_code
_entity_poly.pdbx_strand_id
1 'polypeptide(L)'
;MSITPDICVIDKREQKKPRPGDKHALIRPIRDSEYSIRLYLGLISAAEFCMNFVHTATGQAVNSPFPYKLWSVPNPAMSWLSIPMTGQLKSAEYTFGIRPEDILPCEEKFFLRDGQTCLFMKRPGKRSLRFTVSIRQRQSSSIDEDVDVLDLPGHPLTSLELL
;
A
#
# COMPACT_ATOMS: atom_id res chain seq x y z
N MET A 1 -38.50 12.49 4.40
CA MET A 1 -37.14 12.95 4.76
C MET A 1 -36.18 11.83 4.40
N SER A 2 -35.59 11.92 3.20
CA SER A 2 -34.64 10.96 2.67
C SER A 2 -33.25 11.29 3.19
N ILE A 3 -32.72 10.44 4.07
CA ILE A 3 -31.34 10.50 4.54
C ILE A 3 -30.46 10.13 3.34
N THR A 4 -29.85 11.13 2.71
CA THR A 4 -28.73 10.90 1.79
C THR A 4 -27.56 10.34 2.60
N PRO A 5 -26.96 9.19 2.23
CA PRO A 5 -25.77 8.71 2.91
C PRO A 5 -24.64 9.71 2.67
N ASP A 6 -24.04 10.18 3.75
CA ASP A 6 -22.92 11.10 3.74
C ASP A 6 -21.82 10.60 2.79
N ILE A 7 -21.75 11.24 1.63
CA ILE A 7 -20.70 11.08 0.65
C ILE A 7 -19.42 11.55 1.34
N CYS A 8 -18.47 10.64 1.58
CA CYS A 8 -17.17 10.94 2.18
C CYS A 8 -16.63 12.26 1.60
N VAL A 9 -16.52 13.29 2.44
CA VAL A 9 -16.16 14.64 2.03
C VAL A 9 -14.70 14.66 1.59
N ILE A 10 -14.43 15.43 0.54
CA ILE A 10 -13.14 15.51 -0.16
C ILE A 10 -12.01 15.89 0.82
N ASP A 11 -11.01 15.01 0.94
CA ASP A 11 -9.73 15.25 1.64
C ASP A 11 -9.13 16.60 1.20
N LYS A 12 -9.00 17.53 2.14
CA LYS A 12 -8.41 18.87 1.94
C LYS A 12 -6.87 18.87 2.11
N ARG A 13 -6.22 17.73 2.36
CA ARG A 13 -4.77 17.65 2.57
C ARG A 13 -4.08 16.86 1.46
N GLU A 14 -3.43 17.63 0.57
CA GLU A 14 -2.42 17.33 -0.48
C GLU A 14 -2.44 16.05 -1.35
N GLN A 15 -3.14 14.95 -1.03
CA GLN A 15 -3.31 13.79 -1.93
C GLN A 15 -4.77 13.34 -1.99
N LYS A 16 -5.50 13.86 -2.99
CA LYS A 16 -6.93 13.62 -3.17
C LYS A 16 -7.24 12.13 -3.41
N LYS A 17 -8.08 11.56 -2.54
CA LYS A 17 -8.61 10.20 -2.72
C LYS A 17 -9.36 10.08 -4.05
N PRO A 18 -9.12 9.02 -4.82
CA PRO A 18 -9.89 8.76 -6.04
C PRO A 18 -11.36 8.55 -5.70
N ARG A 19 -12.24 8.93 -6.63
CA ARG A 19 -13.65 8.56 -6.60
C ARG A 19 -13.83 7.11 -7.01
N PRO A 20 -14.93 6.45 -6.64
CA PRO A 20 -15.29 5.15 -7.21
C PRO A 20 -15.29 5.22 -8.74
N GLY A 21 -14.61 4.26 -9.40
CA GLY A 21 -14.48 4.22 -10.86
C GLY A 21 -13.29 5.00 -11.46
N ASP A 22 -12.48 5.70 -10.66
CA ASP A 22 -11.28 6.37 -11.17
C ASP A 22 -10.23 5.36 -11.68
N LYS A 23 -9.91 5.44 -12.97
CA LYS A 23 -8.96 4.56 -13.68
C LYS A 23 -7.51 4.62 -13.19
N HIS A 24 -7.16 5.64 -12.41
CA HIS A 24 -5.80 5.86 -11.90
C HIS A 24 -5.55 5.16 -10.56
N ALA A 25 -6.57 4.53 -9.99
CA ALA A 25 -6.44 3.76 -8.77
C ALA A 25 -6.32 2.26 -9.08
N LEU A 26 -5.34 1.60 -8.48
CA LEU A 26 -5.20 0.15 -8.53
C LEU A 26 -5.99 -0.46 -7.37
N ILE A 27 -7.00 -1.26 -7.69
CA ILE A 27 -7.87 -1.90 -6.69
C ILE A 27 -7.64 -3.41 -6.72
N ARG A 28 -7.41 -4.01 -5.54
CA ARG A 28 -7.25 -5.45 -5.38
C ARG A 28 -8.10 -5.98 -4.22
N PRO A 29 -8.95 -7.00 -4.45
CA PRO A 29 -9.78 -7.56 -3.39
C PRO A 29 -8.93 -8.29 -2.35
N ILE A 30 -9.28 -8.12 -1.07
CA ILE A 30 -8.70 -8.90 0.01
C ILE A 30 -9.43 -10.24 0.01
N ARG A 31 -8.68 -11.32 -0.20
CA ARG A 31 -9.26 -12.68 -0.20
C ARG A 31 -10.00 -12.95 1.11
N ASP A 32 -11.21 -13.50 1.00
CA ASP A 32 -12.12 -13.84 2.09
C ASP A 32 -12.61 -12.63 2.89
N SER A 33 -12.82 -11.49 2.21
CA SER A 33 -13.31 -10.25 2.80
C SER A 33 -14.20 -9.47 1.82
N GLU A 34 -15.11 -8.66 2.35
CA GLU A 34 -15.89 -7.67 1.59
C GLU A 34 -15.07 -6.43 1.19
N TYR A 35 -13.83 -6.30 1.68
CA TYR A 35 -12.99 -5.13 1.46
C TYR A 35 -11.91 -5.37 0.41
N SER A 36 -11.51 -4.28 -0.24
CA SER A 36 -10.40 -4.22 -1.19
C SER A 36 -9.36 -3.21 -0.72
N ILE A 37 -8.12 -3.42 -1.16
CA ILE A 37 -7.05 -2.42 -1.06
C ILE A 37 -7.12 -1.56 -2.31
N ARG A 38 -7.05 -0.25 -2.13
CA ARG A 38 -6.91 0.71 -3.22
C ARG A 38 -5.61 1.49 -3.07
N LEU A 39 -4.77 1.41 -4.10
CA LEU A 39 -3.55 2.21 -4.24
C LEU A 39 -3.79 3.33 -5.24
N TYR A 40 -3.31 4.53 -4.93
CA TYR A 40 -3.36 5.68 -5.81
C TYR A 40 -2.09 6.51 -5.61
N LEU A 41 -1.77 7.35 -6.59
CA LEU A 41 -0.56 8.15 -6.56
C LEU A 41 -0.56 9.05 -5.33
N GLY A 42 0.51 8.92 -4.54
CA GLY A 42 0.85 9.84 -3.48
C GLY A 42 1.79 10.93 -4.01
N LEU A 43 2.79 11.29 -3.21
CA LEU A 43 3.82 12.21 -3.65
C LEU A 43 4.77 11.56 -4.67
N ILE A 44 4.78 12.07 -5.90
CA ILE A 44 5.58 11.49 -7.00
C ILE A 44 7.08 11.55 -6.71
N SER A 45 7.58 12.67 -6.17
CA SER A 45 9.01 12.87 -5.87
C SER A 45 9.54 11.93 -4.79
N ALA A 46 8.68 11.47 -3.88
CA ALA A 46 9.03 10.53 -2.82
C ALA A 46 8.85 9.06 -3.24
N ALA A 47 8.49 8.81 -4.50
CA ALA A 47 8.07 7.50 -4.98
C ALA A 47 6.99 6.87 -4.08
N GLU A 48 5.99 7.68 -3.71
CA GLU A 48 4.94 7.26 -2.79
C GLU A 48 3.63 6.90 -3.50
N PHE A 49 2.97 5.90 -2.93
CA PHE A 49 1.58 5.57 -3.13
C PHE A 49 0.83 5.83 -1.83
N CYS A 50 -0.38 6.36 -1.96
CA CYS A 50 -1.36 6.32 -0.88
C CYS A 50 -2.16 5.02 -0.98
N MET A 51 -2.39 4.40 0.16
CA MET A 51 -3.18 3.19 0.30
C MET A 51 -4.35 3.43 1.25
N ASN A 52 -5.55 3.02 0.86
CA ASN A 52 -6.70 2.94 1.76
C ASN A 52 -7.49 1.64 1.53
N PHE A 53 -8.44 1.40 2.42
CA PHE A 53 -9.43 0.33 2.27
C PHE A 53 -10.70 0.88 1.63
N VAL A 54 -11.34 0.04 0.83
CA VAL A 54 -12.65 0.34 0.25
C VAL A 54 -13.57 -0.87 0.37
N HIS A 55 -14.88 -0.66 0.48
CA HIS A 55 -15.85 -1.73 0.23
C HIS A 55 -15.71 -2.19 -1.23
N THR A 56 -15.62 -3.50 -1.45
CA THR A 56 -15.39 -4.07 -2.79
C THR A 56 -16.58 -3.81 -3.72
N ALA A 57 -17.81 -3.88 -3.19
CA ALA A 57 -19.01 -3.71 -3.99
C ALA A 57 -19.24 -2.25 -4.44
N THR A 58 -18.94 -1.28 -3.58
CA THR A 58 -19.27 0.14 -3.82
C THR A 58 -18.06 1.00 -4.17
N GLY A 59 -16.84 0.54 -3.86
CA GLY A 59 -15.63 1.35 -3.94
C GLY A 59 -15.55 2.47 -2.90
N GLN A 60 -16.47 2.51 -1.93
CA GLN A 60 -16.49 3.52 -0.87
C GLN A 60 -15.32 3.31 0.08
N ALA A 61 -14.59 4.39 0.39
CA ALA A 61 -13.48 4.36 1.33
C ALA A 61 -13.96 4.09 2.75
N VAL A 62 -13.18 3.31 3.49
CA VAL A 62 -13.38 3.05 4.91
C VAL A 62 -12.05 3.15 5.65
N ASN A 63 -12.10 3.54 6.92
CA ASN A 63 -10.96 3.42 7.82
C ASN A 63 -10.72 1.92 8.09
N SER A 64 -9.52 1.58 8.55
CA SER A 64 -9.04 0.21 8.78
C SER A 64 -10.15 -0.70 9.31
N PRO A 65 -10.76 -1.54 8.45
CA PRO A 65 -12.00 -2.24 8.80
C PRO A 65 -11.75 -3.47 9.68
N PHE A 66 -10.52 -3.62 10.17
CA PHE A 66 -10.10 -4.75 10.97
C PHE A 66 -9.16 -4.29 12.09
N PRO A 67 -9.15 -5.00 13.24
CA PRO A 67 -8.26 -4.69 14.36
C PRO A 67 -6.79 -5.07 14.11
N TYR A 68 -6.42 -5.54 12.90
CA TYR A 68 -5.09 -6.03 12.63
C TYR A 68 -4.10 -4.97 12.13
N LYS A 69 -2.81 -5.24 12.35
CA LYS A 69 -1.70 -4.36 12.05
C LYS A 69 -1.17 -4.63 10.63
N LEU A 70 -1.02 -3.58 9.84
CA LEU A 70 -0.26 -3.59 8.60
C LEU A 70 1.23 -3.43 8.93
N TRP A 71 2.08 -4.29 8.38
CA TRP A 71 3.52 -4.26 8.58
C TRP A 71 4.25 -4.09 7.27
N SER A 72 5.30 -3.28 7.28
CA SER A 72 6.37 -3.35 6.30
C SER A 72 7.30 -4.49 6.70
N VAL A 73 7.62 -5.37 5.76
CA VAL A 73 8.45 -6.57 6.00
C VAL A 73 9.45 -6.76 4.86
N PRO A 74 10.55 -7.48 5.10
CA PRO A 74 11.50 -7.85 4.06
C PRO A 74 10.85 -8.58 2.89
N ASN A 75 11.31 -8.31 1.67
CA ASN A 75 10.92 -9.12 0.52
C ASN A 75 11.66 -10.47 0.65
N PRO A 76 10.95 -11.61 0.73
CA PRO A 76 11.59 -12.91 0.87
C PRO A 76 12.49 -13.27 -0.33
N ALA A 77 12.23 -12.73 -1.52
CA ALA A 77 13.05 -12.96 -2.72
C ALA A 77 14.25 -12.01 -2.82
N MET A 78 14.29 -10.94 -2.02
CA MET A 78 15.34 -9.91 -2.04
C MET A 78 15.69 -9.50 -0.60
N SER A 79 16.05 -10.49 0.22
CA SER A 79 16.16 -10.36 1.68
C SER A 79 17.20 -9.35 2.15
N TRP A 80 18.26 -9.12 1.37
CA TRP A 80 19.35 -8.19 1.71
C TRP A 80 19.02 -6.71 1.46
N LEU A 81 18.05 -6.40 0.57
CA LEU A 81 17.63 -5.03 0.26
C LEU A 81 16.66 -4.44 1.31
N SER A 82 16.37 -5.17 2.39
CA SER A 82 15.18 -4.95 3.21
C SER A 82 15.37 -4.35 4.61
N ILE A 83 16.55 -3.80 4.91
CA ILE A 83 16.81 -3.19 6.23
C ILE A 83 16.87 -1.67 6.08
N PRO A 84 16.14 -0.88 6.91
CA PRO A 84 15.67 -1.25 8.26
C PRO A 84 14.15 -1.26 8.47
N MET A 85 13.31 -1.19 7.44
CA MET A 85 11.88 -0.90 7.63
C MET A 85 11.01 -2.13 7.93
N THR A 86 11.45 -3.02 8.82
CA THR A 86 10.52 -3.95 9.46
C THR A 86 9.79 -3.22 10.58
N GLY A 87 8.51 -2.92 10.37
CA GLY A 87 7.76 -2.14 11.35
C GLY A 87 6.27 -2.08 11.04
N GLN A 88 5.48 -1.85 12.08
CA GLN A 88 4.06 -1.58 11.92
C GLN A 88 3.89 -0.23 11.20
N LEU A 89 3.18 -0.24 10.07
CA LEU A 89 2.82 0.98 9.38
C LEU A 89 1.75 1.73 10.18
N LYS A 90 1.94 3.04 10.29
CA LYS A 90 0.98 3.98 10.86
C LYS A 90 0.26 4.69 9.73
N SER A 91 -0.99 5.09 9.97
CA SER A 91 -1.70 5.94 9.04
C SER A 91 -0.98 7.28 8.89
N ALA A 92 -1.16 7.94 7.74
CA ALA A 92 -0.64 9.27 7.49
C ALA A 92 -1.11 10.23 8.58
N GLU A 93 -2.39 10.14 8.93
CA GLU A 93 -3.04 10.94 9.97
C GLU A 93 -2.33 10.78 11.32
N TYR A 94 -2.02 9.53 11.72
CA TYR A 94 -1.26 9.26 12.94
C TYR A 94 0.15 9.87 12.88
N THR A 95 0.84 9.73 11.75
CA THR A 95 2.18 10.33 11.56
C THR A 95 2.14 11.87 11.66
N PHE A 96 1.01 12.48 11.29
CA PHE A 96 0.75 13.92 11.46
C PHE A 96 0.12 14.30 12.81
N GLY A 97 0.13 13.40 13.79
CA GLY A 97 -0.31 13.67 15.17
C GLY A 97 -1.81 13.57 15.42
N ILE A 98 -2.60 13.07 14.47
CA ILE A 98 -4.04 12.80 14.66
C ILE A 98 -4.18 11.44 15.33
N ARG A 99 -4.85 11.38 16.49
CA ARG A 99 -5.08 10.11 17.16
C ARG A 99 -6.05 9.24 16.35
N PRO A 100 -5.93 7.90 16.36
CA PRO A 100 -6.79 7.02 15.57
C PRO A 100 -8.29 7.25 15.77
N GLU A 101 -8.71 7.55 17.01
CA GLU A 101 -10.09 7.87 17.38
C GLU A 101 -10.60 9.20 16.80
N ASP A 102 -9.69 10.11 16.45
CA ASP A 102 -10.01 11.42 15.88
C ASP A 102 -9.92 11.42 14.33
N ILE A 103 -9.54 10.29 13.72
CA ILE A 103 -9.50 10.16 12.26
C ILE A 103 -10.94 10.09 11.75
N LEU A 104 -11.32 11.08 10.93
CA LEU A 104 -12.65 11.14 10.33
C LEU A 104 -12.97 9.87 9.53
N PRO A 105 -14.26 9.46 9.47
CA PRO A 105 -14.68 8.34 8.63
C PRO A 105 -14.24 8.52 7.18
N CYS A 106 -13.84 7.41 6.54
CA CYS A 106 -13.29 7.37 5.19
C CYS A 106 -11.93 8.07 4.97
N GLU A 107 -11.36 8.76 5.97
CA GLU A 107 -10.17 9.61 5.79
C GLU A 107 -8.84 8.91 6.05
N GLU A 108 -8.81 7.76 6.71
CA GLU A 108 -7.54 7.05 6.95
C GLU A 108 -6.84 6.63 5.64
N LYS A 109 -5.52 6.84 5.60
CA LYS A 109 -4.64 6.35 4.52
C LYS A 109 -3.26 6.00 5.04
N PHE A 110 -2.52 5.19 4.28
CA PHE A 110 -1.14 4.79 4.57
C PHE A 110 -0.24 5.20 3.41
N PHE A 111 0.98 5.62 3.71
CA PHE A 111 2.01 5.85 2.70
C PHE A 111 2.82 4.59 2.47
N LEU A 112 2.87 4.14 1.22
CA LEU A 112 3.67 3.01 0.77
C LEU A 112 4.64 3.47 -0.32
N ARG A 113 5.73 2.75 -0.52
CA ARG A 113 6.74 3.03 -1.55
C ARG A 113 6.83 1.94 -2.60
N ASP A 114 7.37 2.30 -3.76
CA ASP A 114 7.67 1.36 -4.84
C ASP A 114 8.49 0.16 -4.32
N GLY A 115 8.07 -1.06 -4.66
CA GLY A 115 8.74 -2.29 -4.24
C GLY A 115 8.55 -2.67 -2.76
N GLN A 116 7.89 -1.83 -1.96
CA GLN A 116 7.67 -2.12 -0.55
C GLN A 116 6.81 -3.38 -0.37
N THR A 117 7.31 -4.32 0.42
CA THR A 117 6.58 -5.54 0.77
C THR A 117 5.85 -5.35 2.09
N CYS A 118 4.56 -5.67 2.09
CA CYS A 118 3.66 -5.47 3.20
C CYS A 118 3.02 -6.78 3.64
N LEU A 119 2.71 -6.88 4.93
CA LEU A 119 2.06 -8.03 5.55
C LEU A 119 0.91 -7.58 6.45
N PHE A 120 -0.31 -8.05 6.15
CA PHE A 120 -1.43 -8.03 7.09
C PHE A 120 -1.31 -9.24 8.03
N MET A 121 -0.90 -8.99 9.27
CA MET A 121 -0.77 -10.03 10.28
C MET A 121 -2.10 -10.32 10.98
N LYS A 122 -2.27 -11.55 11.51
CA LYS A 122 -3.34 -11.89 12.49
C LYS A 122 -4.77 -11.59 11.99
N ARG A 123 -5.13 -12.06 10.80
CA ARG A 123 -6.54 -12.04 10.35
C ARG A 123 -7.31 -13.12 11.16
N PRO A 124 -8.32 -12.81 11.99
CA PRO A 124 -9.00 -13.81 12.81
C PRO A 124 -9.57 -14.95 11.96
N GLY A 125 -9.18 -16.19 12.26
CA GLY A 125 -9.60 -17.38 11.49
C GLY A 125 -9.11 -17.43 10.03
N LYS A 126 -8.18 -16.56 9.62
CA LYS A 126 -7.67 -16.46 8.23
C LYS A 126 -6.14 -16.37 8.22
N ARG A 127 -5.53 -16.78 7.11
CA ARG A 127 -4.07 -16.68 6.91
C ARG A 127 -3.62 -15.23 6.78
N SER A 128 -2.42 -14.87 7.22
CA SER A 128 -1.82 -13.55 6.92
C SER A 128 -1.76 -13.30 5.40
N LEU A 129 -1.91 -12.06 4.98
CA LEU A 129 -1.86 -11.67 3.56
C LEU A 129 -0.60 -10.83 3.31
N ARG A 130 0.23 -11.27 2.37
CA ARG A 130 1.41 -10.54 1.91
C ARG A 130 1.17 -9.96 0.52
N PHE A 131 1.67 -8.77 0.27
CA PHE A 131 1.67 -8.15 -1.07
C PHE A 131 2.90 -7.26 -1.24
N THR A 132 3.28 -6.98 -2.48
CA THR A 132 4.37 -6.07 -2.82
C THR A 132 3.81 -4.97 -3.71
N VAL A 133 4.12 -3.73 -3.36
CA VAL A 133 3.72 -2.55 -4.16
C VAL A 133 4.49 -2.58 -5.47
N SER A 134 3.79 -2.42 -6.59
CA SER A 134 4.41 -2.38 -7.90
C SER A 134 5.44 -1.26 -7.99
N ILE A 135 6.59 -1.55 -8.61
CA ILE A 135 7.60 -0.54 -8.93
C ILE A 135 7.13 0.16 -10.20
N ARG A 136 7.03 1.49 -10.17
CA ARG A 136 6.77 2.25 -11.40
C ARG A 136 8.00 2.15 -12.27
N GLN A 137 7.81 1.74 -13.52
CA GLN A 137 8.85 1.89 -14.52
C GLN A 137 9.04 3.39 -14.73
N ARG A 138 10.13 3.94 -14.19
CA ARG A 138 10.58 5.27 -14.60
C ARG A 138 10.94 5.10 -16.06
N GLN A 139 10.29 5.82 -16.97
CA GLN A 139 10.89 6.01 -18.28
C GLN A 139 12.28 6.53 -17.98
N SER A 140 13.30 5.79 -18.39
CA SER A 140 14.69 6.16 -18.16
C SER A 140 14.84 7.55 -18.77
N SER A 141 14.76 8.59 -17.94
CA SER A 141 15.52 9.79 -18.22
C SER A 141 16.92 9.26 -18.40
N SER A 142 17.50 9.47 -19.58
CA SER A 142 18.91 9.22 -19.87
C SER A 142 19.74 10.10 -18.93
N ILE A 143 19.75 9.75 -17.66
CA ILE A 143 20.75 10.20 -16.72
C ILE A 143 21.98 9.46 -17.24
N ASP A 144 22.80 10.21 -17.96
CA ASP A 144 24.14 9.81 -18.35
C ASP A 144 24.93 9.77 -17.04
N GLU A 145 24.70 8.73 -16.24
CA GLU A 145 25.53 8.44 -15.09
C GLU A 145 26.86 7.96 -15.67
N ASP A 146 27.94 8.65 -15.35
CA ASP A 146 29.32 8.27 -15.71
C ASP A 146 29.74 7.03 -14.89
N VAL A 147 29.03 5.92 -15.13
CA VAL A 147 29.19 4.65 -14.43
C VAL A 147 29.11 3.50 -15.43
N ASP A 148 30.08 2.61 -15.36
CA ASP A 148 30.02 1.33 -16.08
C ASP A 148 29.01 0.41 -15.38
N VAL A 149 27.96 0.01 -16.10
CA VAL A 149 26.97 -0.96 -15.61
C VAL A 149 27.40 -2.36 -16.03
N LEU A 150 27.70 -3.21 -15.04
CA LEU A 150 27.97 -4.64 -15.25
C LEU A 150 26.78 -5.48 -14.79
N ASP A 151 26.11 -6.12 -15.74
CA ASP A 151 25.02 -7.06 -15.46
C ASP A 151 25.57 -8.42 -15.03
N LEU A 152 25.20 -8.87 -13.82
CA LEU A 152 25.52 -10.20 -13.32
C LEU A 152 24.31 -11.14 -13.54
N PRO A 153 24.51 -12.33 -14.12
CA PRO A 153 23.43 -13.28 -14.31
C PRO A 153 22.89 -13.79 -12.96
N GLY A 154 21.57 -13.96 -12.87
CA GLY A 154 20.96 -14.59 -11.71
C GLY A 154 21.37 -16.06 -11.59
N HIS A 155 21.70 -16.50 -10.37
CA HIS A 155 21.96 -17.92 -10.12
C HIS A 155 20.62 -18.67 -10.01
N PRO A 156 20.37 -19.73 -10.81
CA PRO A 156 19.20 -20.56 -10.62
C PRO A 156 19.36 -21.34 -9.30
N LEU A 157 18.40 -21.21 -8.39
CA LEU A 157 18.32 -22.10 -7.23
C LEU A 157 17.69 -23.41 -7.70
N THR A 158 18.40 -24.52 -7.50
CA THR A 158 17.87 -25.86 -7.81
C THR A 158 17.10 -26.39 -6.60
N SER A 159 16.12 -27.27 -6.80
CA SER A 159 15.26 -27.80 -5.73
C SER A 159 16.01 -28.54 -4.61
N LEU A 160 17.30 -28.84 -4.78
CA LEU A 160 18.17 -29.47 -3.78
C LEU A 160 18.69 -28.49 -2.71
N GLU A 161 18.61 -27.17 -2.95
CA GLU A 161 19.11 -26.14 -2.02
C GLU A 161 18.00 -25.54 -1.13
N LEU A 162 16.80 -26.11 -1.16
CA LEU A 162 15.61 -25.64 -0.42
C LEU A 162 15.21 -26.54 0.77
N LEU A 163 16.09 -27.45 1.19
CA LEU A 163 15.93 -28.31 2.39
C LEU A 163 16.63 -27.69 3.60
#